data_AF-A1TRA0-F1
#
_entry.id   AF-A1TRA0-F1
#
_cell.length_a   1.000
_cell.length_b   1.000
_cell.length_c   1.000
_cell.angle_alpha   90.00
_cell.angle_beta   90.00
_cell.angle_gamma   90.00
#
_symmetry.space_group_name_H-M   'P 1'
#
loop_
_entity.id
_entity.type
_entity.pdbx_description
1 polymer ?
#
loop_
_entity_poly.entity_id
_entity_poly.type
_entity_poly.pdbx_seq_one_letter_code
_entity_poly.pdbx_strand_id
1 'polypeptide(L)'
;MPFYRLKTGMVHVRGTKLPPPCSAHVLVDGEQPRCMAPSEFLCDGPSAADPRSTCDAALCEAHAHRIAINRHHCPSCHLAHSDAAGQRSLFTSLV
;
A
#
# COMPACT_ATOMS: atom_id res chain seq x y z
N MET A 1 20.70 4.36 4.36
CA MET A 1 20.26 3.52 5.49
C MET A 1 18.84 3.93 5.83
N PRO A 2 17.88 3.00 5.92
CA PRO A 2 16.47 3.35 6.07
C PRO A 2 16.13 3.76 7.51
N PHE A 3 15.23 4.72 7.61
CA PHE A 3 14.50 5.02 8.84
C PHE A 3 13.20 4.24 8.81
N TYR A 4 12.88 3.56 9.91
CA TYR A 4 11.58 2.94 10.09
C TYR A 4 10.76 3.63 11.17
N ARG A 5 9.44 3.64 10.97
CA ARG A 5 8.49 4.08 11.98
C ARG A 5 7.89 2.84 12.66
N LEU A 6 8.22 2.66 13.93
CA LEU A 6 7.68 1.60 14.79
C LEU A 6 6.71 2.22 15.82
N LYS A 7 5.96 1.39 16.54
CA LYS A 7 5.05 1.85 17.61
C LYS A 7 5.77 2.63 18.72
N THR A 8 7.05 2.35 18.92
CA THR A 8 7.91 2.99 19.93
C THR A 8 8.55 4.30 19.46
N GLY A 9 8.44 4.64 18.18
CA GLY A 9 9.05 5.83 17.59
C GLY A 9 9.76 5.55 16.27
N MET A 10 10.55 6.53 15.82
CA MET A 10 11.36 6.41 14.60
C MET A 10 12.73 5.82 14.93
N VAL A 11 13.11 4.76 14.21
CA VAL A 11 14.37 4.04 14.43
C VAL A 11 15.19 4.06 13.15
N HIS A 12 16.43 4.53 13.26
CA HIS A 12 17.42 4.39 12.20
C HIS A 12 18.11 3.04 12.33
N VAL A 13 17.99 2.18 11.31
CA VAL A 13 18.56 0.83 11.37
C VAL A 13 19.79 0.75 10.47
N ARG A 14 20.90 0.30 11.04
CA ARG A 14 22.12 0.01 10.32
C ARG A 14 22.17 -1.48 9.99
N GLY A 15 22.32 -1.81 8.70
CA GLY A 15 22.38 -3.19 8.25
C GLY A 15 22.48 -3.30 6.72
N THR A 16 22.78 -4.51 6.25
CA THR A 16 22.75 -4.89 4.83
C THR A 16 21.48 -5.71 4.57
N LYS A 17 20.94 -5.67 3.35
CA LYS A 17 19.69 -6.36 2.95
C LYS A 17 18.47 -6.03 3.83
N LEU A 18 18.38 -4.80 4.31
CA LEU A 18 17.21 -4.33 5.05
C LEU A 18 16.02 -4.16 4.08
N PRO A 19 14.80 -4.52 4.50
CA PRO A 19 13.62 -4.35 3.67
C PRO A 19 13.41 -2.87 3.33
N PRO A 20 12.82 -2.53 2.18
CA PRO A 20 12.41 -1.16 1.93
C PRO A 20 11.35 -0.71 2.96
N PRO A 21 11.29 0.59 3.28
CA PRO A 21 10.20 1.12 4.09
C PRO A 21 8.89 1.10 3.30
N CYS A 22 7.78 0.90 4.01
CA CYS A 22 6.44 0.93 3.44
C CYS A 22 6.16 2.28 2.77
N SER A 23 5.72 2.24 1.52
CA SER A 23 5.45 3.41 0.68
C SER A 23 4.03 3.97 0.81
N ALA A 24 3.15 3.31 1.56
CA ALA A 24 1.79 3.77 1.78
C ALA A 24 1.77 5.13 2.51
N HIS A 25 0.88 6.02 2.10
CA HIS A 25 0.65 7.30 2.77
C HIS A 25 -0.38 7.12 3.88
N VAL A 26 -0.09 7.66 5.06
CA VAL A 26 -0.93 7.58 6.26
C VAL A 26 -1.29 8.98 6.69
N LEU A 27 -2.55 9.22 7.03
CA LEU A 27 -2.98 10.50 7.58
C LEU A 27 -2.56 10.60 9.05
N VAL A 28 -1.69 11.55 9.37
CA VAL A 28 -1.26 11.84 10.75
C VAL A 28 -1.31 13.35 10.92
N ASP A 29 -2.10 13.83 11.89
CA ASP A 29 -2.22 15.26 12.22
C ASP A 29 -2.53 16.18 11.02
N GLY A 30 -3.32 15.67 10.06
CA GLY A 30 -3.68 16.40 8.83
C GLY A 30 -2.64 16.34 7.71
N GLU A 31 -1.46 15.79 7.96
CA GLU A 31 -0.43 15.52 6.96
C GLU A 31 -0.53 14.09 6.43
N GLN A 32 0.03 13.82 5.24
CA GLN A 32 0.08 12.49 4.63
C GLN A 32 1.52 11.93 4.52
N PRO A 33 2.23 11.76 5.65
CA PRO A 33 3.55 11.13 5.62
C PRO A 33 3.48 9.68 5.14
N ARG A 34 4.62 9.16 4.68
CA ARG A 34 4.76 7.73 4.41
C ARG A 34 4.72 6.93 5.70
N CYS A 35 4.18 5.72 5.65
CA CYS A 35 4.09 4.81 6.78
C CYS A 35 5.47 4.51 7.36
N MET A 36 6.44 4.21 6.49
CA MET A 36 7.81 3.86 6.88
C MET A 36 7.95 2.65 7.81
N ALA A 37 6.93 1.80 7.97
CA ALA A 37 7.10 0.50 8.62
C ALA A 37 7.98 -0.42 7.74
N PRO A 38 8.69 -1.41 8.30
CA PRO A 38 9.40 -2.40 7.50
C PRO A 38 8.42 -3.14 6.57
N SER A 39 8.76 -3.26 5.29
CA SER A 39 7.90 -3.96 4.32
C SER A 39 8.11 -5.46 4.33
N GLU A 40 7.03 -6.20 4.10
CA GLU A 40 7.03 -7.67 3.93
C GLU A 40 6.34 -8.09 2.63
N PHE A 41 5.61 -7.18 1.98
CA PHE A 41 4.81 -7.45 0.79
C PHE A 41 5.12 -6.46 -0.33
N LEU A 42 4.79 -6.84 -1.56
CA LEU A 42 4.86 -5.99 -2.75
C LEU A 42 3.47 -5.83 -3.36
N CYS A 43 3.22 -4.67 -3.97
CA CYS A 43 1.99 -4.39 -4.68
C CYS A 43 2.00 -4.98 -6.10
N ASP A 44 1.06 -5.86 -6.40
CA ASP A 44 0.86 -6.46 -7.73
C ASP A 44 -0.11 -5.67 -8.62
N GLY A 45 -0.55 -4.50 -8.17
CA GLY A 45 -1.45 -3.65 -8.95
C GLY A 45 -0.78 -3.08 -10.21
N PRO A 46 -1.55 -2.63 -11.22
CA PRO A 46 -0.98 -1.99 -12.40
C PRO A 46 -0.26 -0.70 -12.00
N SER A 47 0.89 -0.43 -12.62
CA SER A 47 1.64 0.81 -12.44
C SER A 47 0.88 1.98 -13.06
N ALA A 48 0.99 3.15 -12.43
CA ALA A 48 0.41 4.39 -12.94
C ALA A 48 1.12 4.90 -14.22
N ALA A 49 2.38 4.51 -14.44
CA ALA A 49 3.19 4.98 -15.57
C ALA A 49 3.04 4.10 -16.82
N ASP A 50 2.94 2.78 -16.62
CA ASP A 50 2.78 1.83 -17.71
C ASP A 50 1.82 0.70 -17.28
N PRO A 51 0.66 0.53 -17.94
CA PRO A 51 -0.33 -0.49 -17.60
C PRO A 51 0.18 -1.94 -17.76
N ARG A 52 1.34 -2.15 -18.41
CA ARG A 52 1.99 -3.47 -18.52
C ARG A 52 2.94 -3.79 -17.38
N SER A 53 3.26 -2.81 -16.53
CA SER A 53 4.14 -2.97 -15.38
C SER A 53 3.36 -3.05 -14.06
N THR A 54 3.98 -3.66 -13.06
CA THR A 54 3.46 -3.72 -11.69
C THR A 54 3.86 -2.49 -10.89
N CYS A 55 3.06 -2.15 -9.90
CA CYS A 55 3.30 -1.02 -9.01
C CYS A 55 4.57 -1.25 -8.15
N ASP A 56 4.84 -2.50 -7.75
CA ASP A 56 6.00 -2.95 -6.97
C ASP A 56 6.24 -2.15 -5.68
N ALA A 57 5.20 -1.45 -5.20
CA ALA A 57 5.24 -0.67 -3.98
C ALA A 57 5.46 -1.61 -2.79
N ALA A 58 6.47 -1.30 -1.97
CA ALA A 58 6.75 -2.01 -0.73
C ALA A 58 5.70 -1.70 0.34
N LEU A 59 5.09 -2.75 0.91
CA LEU A 59 3.98 -2.66 1.85
C LEU A 59 4.31 -3.41 3.14
N CYS A 60 3.93 -2.83 4.27
CA CYS A 60 3.83 -3.57 5.53
C CYS A 60 2.49 -4.31 5.60
N GLU A 61 2.37 -5.27 6.52
CA GLU A 61 1.15 -6.06 6.74
C GLU A 61 -0.12 -5.22 6.84
N ALA A 62 -0.06 -4.09 7.55
CA ALA A 62 -1.22 -3.20 7.76
C ALA A 62 -1.73 -2.52 6.48
N HIS A 63 -0.87 -2.32 5.49
CA HIS A 63 -1.21 -1.64 4.22
C HIS A 63 -1.24 -2.59 3.02
N ALA A 64 -1.02 -3.88 3.23
CA ALA A 64 -1.09 -4.91 2.21
C ALA A 64 -2.51 -5.48 2.17
N HIS A 65 -3.30 -5.08 1.17
CA HIS A 65 -4.63 -5.65 0.97
C HIS A 65 -4.52 -6.92 0.13
N ARG A 66 -4.80 -8.07 0.74
CA ARG A 66 -4.78 -9.36 0.05
C ARG A 66 -5.95 -9.46 -0.93
N ILE A 67 -5.63 -9.60 -2.22
CA ILE A 67 -6.62 -9.79 -3.28
C ILE A 67 -6.74 -11.26 -3.71
N ALA A 68 -5.65 -12.03 -3.62
CA ALA A 68 -5.62 -13.46 -3.94
C ALA A 68 -4.50 -14.15 -3.14
N ILE A 69 -4.26 -15.43 -3.42
CA ILE A 69 -3.10 -16.14 -2.86
C ILE A 69 -1.82 -15.50 -3.40
N ASN A 70 -0.93 -15.10 -2.49
CA ASN A 70 0.34 -14.43 -2.80
C ASN A 70 0.20 -13.16 -3.65
N ARG A 71 -0.95 -12.47 -3.61
CA ARG A 71 -1.14 -11.19 -4.31
C ARG A 71 -1.70 -10.12 -3.39
N HIS A 72 -1.05 -8.97 -3.38
CA HIS A 72 -1.42 -7.85 -2.52
C HIS A 72 -1.51 -6.56 -3.32
N HIS A 73 -2.46 -5.70 -2.97
CA HIS A 73 -2.57 -4.34 -3.50
C HIS A 73 -2.23 -3.32 -2.41
N CYS A 74 -1.58 -2.23 -2.82
CA CYS A 74 -1.47 -1.03 -1.99
C CYS A 74 -2.84 -0.34 -1.87
N PRO A 75 -3.03 0.56 -0.89
CA PRO A 75 -4.31 1.24 -0.70
C PRO A 75 -4.83 1.92 -1.97
N SER A 76 -3.95 2.58 -2.75
CA SER A 76 -4.31 3.25 -4.00
C SER A 76 -4.76 2.26 -5.08
N CYS A 77 -4.03 1.17 -5.29
CA CYS A 77 -4.39 0.14 -6.27
C CYS A 77 -5.65 -0.64 -5.85
N HIS A 78 -5.86 -0.83 -4.54
CA HIS A 78 -7.05 -1.47 -4.01
C HIS A 78 -8.31 -0.61 -4.26
N LEU A 79 -8.21 0.71 -4.05
CA LEU A 79 -9.28 1.65 -4.37
C LEU A 79 -9.59 1.66 -5.87
N ALA A 80 -8.56 1.79 -6.72
CA ALA A 80 -8.74 1.77 -8.17
C ALA A 80 -9.37 0.46 -8.67
N HIS A 81 -8.96 -0.69 -8.12
CA HIS A 81 -9.56 -1.98 -8.43
C HIS A 81 -11.02 -2.07 -7.98
N SER A 82 -11.35 -1.53 -6.79
CA SER A 82 -12.71 -1.51 -6.25
C SER A 82 -13.64 -0.61 -7.08
N ASP A 83 -13.14 0.54 -7.54
CA ASP A 83 -13.87 1.44 -8.45
C ASP A 83 -14.11 0.80 -9.82
N ALA A 84 -13.14 0.04 -10.34
CA ALA A 84 -13.26 -0.67 -11.61
C ALA A 84 -14.20 -1.89 -11.56
N ALA A 85 -14.32 -2.55 -10.39
CA ALA A 85 -15.23 -3.68 -10.17
C ALA A 85 -16.71 -3.26 -10.02
N GLY A 86 -17.08 -2.05 -10.45
CA GLY A 86 -18.33 -1.37 -10.19
C GLY A 86 -19.60 -2.18 -10.45
N GLN A 87 -20.14 -2.80 -9.40
CA GLN A 87 -21.58 -2.97 -9.20
C GLN A 87 -22.17 -1.75 -8.47
N ARG A 88 -21.82 -0.54 -8.90
CA ARG A 88 -22.38 0.71 -8.35
C ARG A 88 -23.85 0.93 -8.71
N SER A 89 -24.34 0.26 -9.77
CA SER A 89 -25.72 0.42 -10.27
C SER A 89 -26.78 -0.39 -9.50
N LEU A 90 -26.38 -1.29 -8.58
CA LEU A 90 -27.35 -2.14 -7.86
C LEU A 90 -28.09 -1.42 -6.72
N PHE A 91 -27.56 -0.30 -6.22
CA PHE A 91 -28.14 0.40 -5.06
C PHE A 91 -28.78 1.76 -5.40
N THR A 92 -28.81 2.18 -6.67
CA THR A 92 -29.49 3.42 -7.09
C THR A 92 -30.99 3.27 -7.30
N SER A 93 -31.57 2.10 -7.00
CA SER A 93 -33.01 1.80 -7.14
C SER A 93 -33.66 1.54 -5.78
N LEU A 94 -33.63 2.51 -4.88
CA LEU A 94 -34.54 2.55 -3.74
C LEU A 94 -35.28 3.88 -3.84
N VAL A 95 -36.37 3.84 -4.60
CA VAL A 95 -37.47 4.81 -4.58
C VAL A 95 -38.37 4.47 -3.40
#